data_AF-A0A1B1IGQ6-F1
#
_entry.id   AF-A0A1B1IGQ6-F1
#
_cell.length_a   1.000
_cell.length_b   1.000
_cell.length_c   1.000
_cell.angle_alpha   90.00
_cell.angle_beta   90.00
_cell.angle_gamma   90.00
#
_symmetry.space_group_name_H-M   'P 1'
#
loop_
_entity.id
_entity.type
_entity.pdbx_description
1 polymer ?
#
loop_
_entity_poly.entity_id
_entity_poly.type
_entity_poly.pdbx_seq_one_letter_code
_entity_poly.pdbx_strand_id
1 'polypeptide(L)'
;MTAKKTKHIGIECCRIFAMLMICNLHVLGMGGILEKVDSQKDLYYIFANFLEAFSYSAVNIYILISGYVGLYSQFSYKKIFSFWVQIIFYTISITFVFAIFSKTSVNLSDWFSALTPISHGQYWYMSCYFGLVLIAPFLNQAVLTLKKEQLLPIVSGAFIYFSVIPTVFKQDILGLWGGYSVLWMILLYTIGAIIRKSNYESRFQIRNVSGFILFLTSLTFILCWLGFEQWRSYISPTVTLQGIAIFLLFLNIKDIPLTFKRIVLLISPLTLGVYLFHVHPLIFRRIIPTIHTLVEEQEFPIFVIMILVMTLALFFSGAMIEYFRNKLMAYILTLIKSVKNLKQT
;
A
#
# COMPACT_ATOMS: atom_id res chain seq x y z
N MET A 1 -12.02 28.62 -14.93
CA MET A 1 -10.83 28.29 -14.11
C MET A 1 -11.26 27.36 -12.98
N THR A 2 -11.07 26.04 -13.13
CA THR A 2 -11.35 25.08 -12.07
C THR A 2 -10.32 25.24 -10.96
N ALA A 3 -10.76 25.59 -9.75
CA ALA A 3 -9.90 25.69 -8.57
C ALA A 3 -8.99 24.46 -8.48
N LYS A 4 -7.67 24.68 -8.59
CA LYS A 4 -6.66 23.63 -8.53
C LYS A 4 -6.71 23.08 -7.11
N LYS A 5 -7.33 21.92 -6.92
CA LYS A 5 -7.46 21.24 -5.63
C LYS A 5 -6.05 21.11 -5.04
N THR A 6 -5.72 21.91 -4.03
CA THR A 6 -4.39 21.96 -3.42
C THR A 6 -4.17 20.63 -2.70
N LYS A 7 -3.29 19.79 -3.25
CA LYS A 7 -2.93 18.51 -2.64
C LYS A 7 -2.13 18.78 -1.36
N HIS A 8 -2.47 18.09 -0.27
CA HIS A 8 -1.70 18.13 0.96
C HIS A 8 -0.36 17.43 0.74
N ILE A 9 0.74 18.17 0.76
CA ILE A 9 2.05 17.64 0.34
C ILE A 9 2.51 16.48 1.22
N GLY A 10 2.26 16.55 2.53
CA GLY A 10 2.52 15.45 3.45
C GLY A 10 1.84 14.13 3.08
N ILE A 11 0.61 14.18 2.56
CA ILE A 11 -0.10 12.97 2.09
C ILE A 11 0.60 12.39 0.86
N GLU A 12 1.05 13.24 -0.07
CA GLU A 12 1.73 12.79 -1.28
C GLU A 12 3.08 12.14 -0.94
N CYS A 13 3.84 12.72 0.01
CA CYS A 13 5.05 12.10 0.56
C CYS A 13 4.75 10.76 1.24
N CYS A 14 3.67 10.70 2.03
CA CYS A 14 3.26 9.50 2.75
C CYS A 14 2.95 8.33 1.79
N ARG A 15 2.29 8.59 0.65
CA ARG A 15 2.03 7.57 -0.38
C ARG A 15 3.31 6.99 -0.97
N ILE A 16 4.28 7.85 -1.27
CA ILE A 16 5.58 7.40 -1.81
C ILE A 16 6.29 6.55 -0.76
N PHE A 17 6.37 7.03 0.48
CA PHE A 17 7.00 6.32 1.58
C PHE A 17 6.36 4.95 1.84
N ALA A 18 5.03 4.88 1.94
CA ALA A 18 4.32 3.62 2.13
C ALA A 18 4.53 2.66 0.94
N MET A 19 4.65 3.16 -0.30
CA MET A 19 4.91 2.29 -1.44
C MET A 19 6.34 1.73 -1.43
N LEU A 20 7.32 2.53 -0.99
CA LEU A 20 8.68 2.04 -0.76
C LEU A 20 8.71 0.97 0.33
N MET A 21 7.97 1.16 1.43
CA MET A 21 7.83 0.13 2.48
C MET A 21 7.18 -1.15 1.92
N ILE A 22 6.15 -1.06 1.06
CA ILE A 22 5.55 -2.22 0.38
C ILE A 22 6.58 -2.93 -0.51
N CYS A 23 7.33 -2.18 -1.32
CA CYS A 23 8.39 -2.77 -2.14
C CYS A 23 9.42 -3.49 -1.27
N ASN A 24 9.82 -2.87 -0.15
CA ASN A 24 10.76 -3.46 0.81
C ASN A 24 10.20 -4.75 1.44
N LEU A 25 8.93 -4.79 1.84
CA LEU A 25 8.29 -6.03 2.34
C LEU A 25 8.37 -7.16 1.31
N HIS A 26 8.15 -6.84 0.03
CA HIS A 26 8.21 -7.86 -1.03
C HIS A 26 9.64 -8.27 -1.37
N VAL A 27 10.62 -7.37 -1.25
CA VAL A 27 12.05 -7.72 -1.34
C VAL A 27 12.46 -8.63 -0.17
N LEU A 28 12.03 -8.32 1.05
CA LEU A 28 12.40 -9.08 2.24
C LEU A 28 11.71 -10.46 2.29
N GLY A 29 10.39 -10.49 2.15
CA GLY A 29 9.60 -11.72 2.21
C GLY A 29 9.65 -12.51 0.91
N MET A 30 8.96 -12.00 -0.12
CA MET A 30 8.84 -12.72 -1.39
C MET A 30 10.15 -12.80 -2.17
N GLY A 31 11.11 -11.92 -1.87
CA GLY A 31 12.45 -11.98 -2.44
C GLY A 31 13.32 -13.09 -1.84
N GLY A 32 12.85 -13.77 -0.79
CA GLY A 32 13.53 -14.90 -0.15
C GLY A 32 14.58 -14.52 0.89
N ILE A 33 14.74 -13.22 1.19
CA ILE A 33 15.79 -12.73 2.11
C ILE A 33 15.53 -13.20 3.53
N LEU A 34 14.29 -13.08 4.01
CA LEU A 34 13.92 -13.48 5.38
C LEU A 34 14.09 -14.98 5.60
N GLU A 35 13.69 -15.80 4.63
CA GLU A 35 13.87 -17.26 4.66
C GLU A 35 15.35 -17.63 4.76
N LYS A 36 16.21 -16.93 3.99
CA LYS A 36 17.64 -17.23 3.95
C LYS A 36 18.35 -16.94 5.27
N VAL A 37 17.94 -15.88 5.98
CA VAL A 37 18.59 -15.46 7.23
C VAL A 37 17.97 -16.10 8.49
N ASP A 38 16.83 -16.80 8.37
CA ASP A 38 16.04 -17.31 9.50
C ASP A 38 16.84 -18.24 10.43
N SER A 39 17.65 -19.11 9.84
CA SER A 39 18.38 -20.17 10.58
C SER A 39 19.47 -19.67 11.53
N GLN A 40 20.09 -18.51 11.26
CA GLN A 40 21.32 -18.09 11.94
C GLN A 40 21.07 -17.14 13.12
N LYS A 41 19.92 -16.46 13.16
CA LYS A 41 19.56 -15.46 14.20
C LYS A 41 20.69 -14.45 14.50
N ASP A 42 21.47 -14.11 13.48
CA ASP A 42 22.63 -13.23 13.56
C ASP A 42 22.29 -11.77 13.20
N LEU A 43 23.30 -10.95 12.89
CA LEU A 43 23.09 -9.56 12.50
C LEU A 43 22.25 -9.41 11.21
N TYR A 44 22.35 -10.35 10.26
CA TYR A 44 21.57 -10.33 9.03
C TYR A 44 20.09 -10.58 9.33
N TYR A 45 19.81 -11.57 10.19
CA TYR A 45 18.47 -11.84 10.68
C TYR A 45 17.86 -10.63 11.40
N ILE A 46 18.60 -10.05 12.35
CA ILE A 46 18.14 -8.90 13.15
C ILE A 46 17.80 -7.73 12.23
N PHE A 47 18.70 -7.39 11.30
CA PHE A 47 18.48 -6.29 10.37
C PHE A 47 17.24 -6.53 9.48
N ALA A 48 17.16 -7.69 8.83
CA ALA A 48 16.07 -7.99 7.90
C ALA A 48 14.70 -8.02 8.60
N ASN A 49 14.59 -8.70 9.74
CA ASN A 49 13.33 -8.81 10.49
C ASN A 49 12.93 -7.48 11.14
N PHE A 50 13.88 -6.67 11.61
CA PHE A 50 13.56 -5.35 12.15
C PHE A 50 13.07 -4.41 11.04
N LEU A 51 13.71 -4.45 9.86
CA LEU A 51 13.30 -3.67 8.70
C LEU A 51 11.92 -4.12 8.17
N GLU A 52 11.62 -5.42 8.23
CA GLU A 52 10.29 -5.94 7.92
C GLU A 52 9.24 -5.45 8.92
N ALA A 53 9.51 -5.54 10.23
CA ALA A 53 8.63 -5.06 11.28
C ALA A 53 8.34 -3.55 11.16
N PHE A 54 9.33 -2.77 10.71
CA PHE A 54 9.14 -1.36 10.39
C PHE A 54 8.21 -1.15 9.19
N SER A 55 8.38 -1.96 8.16
CA SER A 55 7.69 -1.80 6.87
C SER A 55 6.26 -2.36 6.87
N TYR A 56 5.92 -3.23 7.82
CA TYR A 56 4.67 -4.00 7.80
C TYR A 56 3.41 -3.14 7.82
N SER A 57 3.45 -1.95 8.41
CA SER A 57 2.30 -1.03 8.52
C SER A 57 1.96 -0.29 7.21
N ALA A 58 2.73 -0.48 6.14
CA ALA A 58 2.61 0.27 4.89
C ALA A 58 1.23 0.18 4.22
N VAL A 59 0.63 -1.01 4.20
CA VAL A 59 -0.71 -1.21 3.63
C VAL A 59 -1.77 -0.47 4.44
N ASN A 60 -1.65 -0.50 5.77
CA ASN A 60 -2.55 0.23 6.66
C ASN A 60 -2.51 1.73 6.38
N ILE A 61 -1.30 2.28 6.17
CA ILE A 61 -1.10 3.69 5.81
C ILE A 61 -1.84 4.06 4.51
N TYR A 62 -1.82 3.20 3.49
CA TYR A 62 -2.55 3.43 2.24
C TYR A 62 -4.07 3.55 2.43
N ILE A 63 -4.63 2.73 3.33
CA ILE A 63 -6.06 2.78 3.65
C ILE A 63 -6.40 4.01 4.52
N LEU A 64 -5.54 4.36 5.49
CA LEU A 64 -5.67 5.60 6.28
C LEU A 64 -5.68 6.84 5.37
N ILE A 65 -4.77 6.91 4.39
CA ILE A 65 -4.75 7.96 3.37
C ILE A 65 -6.06 7.99 2.59
N SER A 66 -6.59 6.82 2.22
CA SER A 66 -7.85 6.70 1.48
C SER A 66 -9.03 7.25 2.28
N GLY A 67 -9.14 6.92 3.57
CA GLY A 67 -10.15 7.46 4.49
C GLY A 67 -10.05 8.97 4.68
N TYR A 68 -8.83 9.45 4.93
CA TYR A 68 -8.55 10.85 5.19
C TYR A 68 -8.88 11.75 3.98
N VAL A 69 -8.46 11.35 2.77
CA VAL A 69 -8.76 12.09 1.54
C VAL A 69 -10.21 11.85 1.08
N GLY A 70 -10.75 10.67 1.40
CA GLY A 70 -12.06 10.20 0.99
C GLY A 70 -13.23 10.90 1.68
N LEU A 71 -13.05 11.34 2.94
CA LEU A 71 -14.12 11.91 3.78
C LEU A 71 -14.98 12.98 3.08
N TYR A 72 -14.33 13.95 2.43
CA TYR A 72 -15.00 15.06 1.71
C TYR A 72 -15.03 14.84 0.20
N SER A 73 -14.71 13.64 -0.26
CA SER A 73 -14.74 13.31 -1.68
C SER A 73 -16.14 12.85 -2.09
N GLN A 74 -16.58 13.31 -3.27
CA GLN A 74 -17.79 12.79 -3.88
C GLN A 74 -17.49 11.46 -4.58
N PHE A 75 -18.41 10.52 -4.40
CA PHE A 75 -18.40 9.26 -5.12
C PHE A 75 -18.44 9.50 -6.63
N SER A 76 -17.64 8.76 -7.40
CA SER A 76 -17.53 8.96 -8.83
C SER A 76 -17.30 7.64 -9.55
N TYR A 77 -18.33 7.20 -10.29
CA TYR A 77 -18.25 6.04 -11.18
C TYR A 77 -17.11 6.16 -12.18
N LYS A 78 -16.84 7.39 -12.68
CA LYS A 78 -15.72 7.65 -13.59
C LYS A 78 -14.36 7.32 -12.96
N LYS A 79 -14.16 7.63 -11.68
CA LYS A 79 -12.89 7.29 -10.98
C LYS A 79 -12.75 5.79 -10.80
N ILE A 80 -13.82 5.11 -10.39
CA ILE A 80 -13.83 3.64 -10.23
C ILE A 80 -13.55 2.95 -11.56
N PHE A 81 -14.22 3.39 -12.63
CA PHE A 81 -13.99 2.86 -13.96
C PHE A 81 -12.56 3.12 -14.46
N SER A 82 -12.03 4.33 -14.25
CA SER A 82 -10.63 4.64 -14.60
C SER A 82 -9.64 3.75 -13.87
N PHE A 83 -9.91 3.45 -12.61
CA PHE A 83 -9.10 2.56 -11.78
C PHE A 83 -9.20 1.11 -12.26
N TRP A 84 -10.41 0.64 -12.58
CA TRP A 84 -10.65 -0.68 -13.16
C TRP A 84 -9.89 -0.88 -14.49
N VAL A 85 -9.97 0.10 -15.40
CA VAL A 85 -9.24 0.07 -16.68
C VAL A 85 -7.73 0.03 -16.47
N GLN A 86 -7.20 0.74 -15.46
CA GLN A 86 -5.78 0.69 -15.15
C GLN A 86 -5.35 -0.72 -14.70
N ILE A 87 -6.13 -1.40 -13.88
CA ILE A 87 -5.83 -2.77 -13.43
C ILE A 87 -5.80 -3.73 -14.62
N ILE A 88 -6.84 -3.68 -15.45
CA ILE A 88 -6.95 -4.53 -16.64
C ILE A 88 -5.78 -4.29 -17.59
N PHE A 89 -5.37 -3.03 -17.78
CA PHE A 89 -4.20 -2.71 -18.58
C PHE A 89 -2.96 -3.47 -18.08
N TYR A 90 -2.71 -3.44 -16.77
CA TYR A 90 -1.55 -4.13 -16.18
C TYR A 90 -1.64 -5.65 -16.33
N THR A 91 -2.79 -6.24 -16.00
CA THR A 91 -2.94 -7.70 -16.04
C THR A 91 -2.85 -8.26 -17.46
N ILE A 92 -3.51 -7.62 -18.43
CA ILE A 92 -3.43 -8.04 -19.83
C ILE A 92 -2.02 -7.82 -20.39
N SER A 93 -1.44 -6.63 -20.19
CA SER A 93 -0.15 -6.29 -20.81
C SER A 93 0.99 -7.16 -20.28
N ILE A 94 1.04 -7.40 -18.96
CA ILE A 94 2.08 -8.25 -18.37
C ILE A 94 1.90 -9.70 -18.79
N THR A 95 0.66 -10.23 -18.76
CA THR A 95 0.36 -11.59 -19.24
C THR A 95 0.76 -11.75 -20.71
N PHE A 96 0.49 -10.75 -21.55
CA PHE A 96 0.89 -10.74 -22.95
C PHE A 96 2.42 -10.76 -23.14
N VAL A 97 3.16 -9.93 -22.39
CA VAL A 97 4.63 -9.91 -22.42
C VAL A 97 5.18 -11.30 -22.04
N PHE A 98 4.69 -11.89 -20.95
CA PHE A 98 5.11 -13.25 -20.56
C PHE A 98 4.73 -14.30 -21.61
N ALA A 99 3.57 -14.19 -22.27
CA ALA A 99 3.17 -15.12 -23.32
C ALA A 99 4.11 -15.07 -24.55
N ILE A 100 4.72 -13.92 -24.83
CA ILE A 100 5.72 -13.78 -25.91
C ILE A 100 7.08 -14.35 -25.48
N PHE A 101 7.61 -13.87 -24.36
CA PHE A 101 9.01 -14.12 -23.97
C PHE A 101 9.20 -15.39 -23.12
N SER A 102 8.12 -15.96 -22.60
CA SER A 102 8.16 -17.13 -21.73
C SER A 102 6.89 -17.96 -21.91
N LYS A 103 6.72 -18.56 -23.10
CA LYS A 103 5.48 -19.26 -23.50
C LYS A 103 5.01 -20.34 -22.53
N THR A 104 5.93 -21.07 -21.91
CA THR A 104 5.62 -22.10 -20.90
C THR A 104 5.11 -21.50 -19.58
N SER A 105 5.17 -20.19 -19.42
CA SER A 105 4.85 -19.48 -18.20
C SER A 105 3.41 -18.98 -18.11
N VAL A 106 2.64 -19.05 -19.19
CA VAL A 106 1.26 -18.53 -19.26
C VAL A 106 0.33 -19.64 -19.69
N ASN A 107 -0.69 -19.90 -18.88
CA ASN A 107 -1.76 -20.84 -19.18
C ASN A 107 -3.10 -20.12 -19.44
N LEU A 108 -4.14 -20.87 -19.83
CA LEU A 108 -5.46 -20.30 -20.09
C LEU A 108 -6.09 -19.65 -18.85
N SER A 109 -5.85 -20.19 -17.66
CA SER A 109 -6.34 -19.62 -16.39
C SER A 109 -5.74 -18.24 -16.11
N ASP A 110 -4.47 -18.02 -16.48
CA ASP A 110 -3.83 -16.71 -16.36
C ASP A 110 -4.53 -15.66 -17.24
N TRP A 111 -4.97 -16.03 -18.45
CA TRP A 111 -5.75 -15.15 -19.33
C TRP A 111 -7.15 -14.83 -18.77
N PHE A 112 -7.88 -15.83 -18.29
CA PHE A 112 -9.18 -15.60 -17.64
C PHE A 112 -9.05 -14.69 -16.42
N SER A 113 -8.03 -14.95 -15.61
CA SER A 113 -7.71 -14.14 -14.44
C SER A 113 -7.31 -12.72 -14.82
N ALA A 114 -6.56 -12.54 -15.91
CA ALA A 114 -6.17 -11.22 -16.39
C ALA A 114 -7.35 -10.37 -16.87
N LEU A 115 -8.38 -11.00 -17.46
CA LEU A 115 -9.61 -10.33 -17.91
C LEU A 115 -10.57 -10.00 -16.77
N THR A 116 -10.52 -10.75 -15.67
CA THR A 116 -11.41 -10.59 -14.51
C THR A 116 -10.65 -10.48 -13.19
N PRO A 117 -9.72 -9.51 -13.08
CA PRO A 117 -8.69 -9.52 -12.04
C PRO A 117 -9.23 -9.28 -10.62
N ILE A 118 -10.36 -8.59 -10.50
CA ILE A 118 -11.01 -8.33 -9.20
C ILE A 118 -11.73 -9.58 -8.72
N SER A 119 -12.52 -10.21 -9.58
CA SER A 119 -13.31 -11.40 -9.26
C SER A 119 -12.43 -12.61 -8.94
N HIS A 120 -11.31 -12.75 -9.64
CA HIS A 120 -10.32 -13.81 -9.38
C HIS A 120 -9.29 -13.45 -8.31
N GLY A 121 -9.42 -12.30 -7.65
CA GLY A 121 -8.53 -11.91 -6.56
C GLY A 121 -7.06 -11.77 -6.98
N GLN A 122 -6.77 -11.45 -8.25
CA GLN A 122 -5.40 -11.31 -8.77
C GLN A 122 -4.57 -10.31 -7.97
N TYR A 123 -5.24 -9.26 -7.47
CA TYR A 123 -4.69 -8.35 -6.48
C TYR A 123 -5.66 -8.29 -5.30
N TRP A 124 -5.33 -9.01 -4.23
CA TRP A 124 -6.14 -9.05 -3.01
C TRP A 124 -6.53 -7.65 -2.51
N TYR A 125 -5.57 -6.71 -2.57
CA TYR A 125 -5.75 -5.35 -2.06
C TYR A 125 -6.78 -4.62 -2.90
N MET A 126 -6.70 -4.75 -4.22
CA MET A 126 -7.60 -4.09 -5.15
C MET A 126 -9.00 -4.66 -5.01
N SER A 127 -9.14 -5.99 -4.93
CA SER A 127 -10.44 -6.63 -4.70
C SER A 127 -11.12 -6.13 -3.42
N CYS A 128 -10.36 -6.04 -2.31
CA CYS A 128 -10.89 -5.49 -1.07
C CYS A 128 -11.20 -3.98 -1.18
N TYR A 129 -10.33 -3.22 -1.85
CA TYR A 129 -10.48 -1.78 -2.03
C TYR A 129 -11.72 -1.43 -2.87
N PHE A 130 -12.07 -2.23 -3.87
CA PHE A 130 -13.33 -2.06 -4.62
C PHE A 130 -14.54 -2.19 -3.70
N GLY A 131 -14.57 -3.21 -2.83
CA GLY A 131 -15.62 -3.36 -1.81
C GLY A 131 -15.69 -2.15 -0.87
N LEU A 132 -14.54 -1.67 -0.40
CA LEU A 132 -14.45 -0.47 0.43
C LEU A 132 -15.03 0.76 -0.28
N VAL A 133 -14.67 1.00 -1.55
CA VAL A 133 -15.12 2.19 -2.29
C VAL A 133 -16.64 2.21 -2.47
N LEU A 134 -17.29 1.05 -2.61
CA LEU A 134 -18.75 0.96 -2.68
C LEU A 134 -19.41 1.38 -1.36
N ILE A 135 -18.80 1.05 -0.22
CA ILE A 135 -19.34 1.34 1.12
C ILE A 135 -18.90 2.72 1.64
N ALA A 136 -17.81 3.28 1.09
CA ALA A 136 -17.22 4.55 1.50
C ALA A 136 -18.21 5.73 1.60
N PRO A 137 -19.22 5.91 0.72
CA PRO A 137 -20.21 6.99 0.87
C PRO A 137 -20.99 6.91 2.19
N PHE A 138 -21.39 5.70 2.60
CA PHE A 138 -22.09 5.46 3.87
C PHE A 138 -21.18 5.73 5.07
N LEU A 139 -19.91 5.28 4.99
CA LEU A 139 -18.92 5.56 6.04
C LEU A 139 -18.66 7.05 6.18
N ASN A 140 -18.50 7.77 5.06
CA ASN A 140 -18.30 9.22 5.06
C ASN A 140 -19.49 9.93 5.71
N GLN A 141 -20.72 9.56 5.34
CA GLN A 141 -21.92 10.16 5.92
C GLN A 141 -21.97 9.91 7.43
N ALA A 142 -21.76 8.66 7.89
CA ALA A 142 -21.74 8.32 9.31
C ALA A 142 -20.66 9.10 10.08
N VAL A 143 -19.44 9.18 9.55
CA VAL A 143 -18.35 9.95 10.17
C VAL A 143 -18.71 11.43 10.23
N LEU A 144 -19.34 12.01 9.21
CA LEU A 144 -19.70 13.43 9.18
C LEU A 144 -20.83 13.77 10.16
N THR A 145 -21.85 12.93 10.28
CA THR A 145 -23.05 13.21 11.09
C THR A 145 -22.87 12.89 12.57
N LEU A 146 -22.19 11.79 12.92
CA LEU A 146 -22.03 11.37 14.31
C LEU A 146 -21.12 12.34 15.09
N LYS A 147 -21.45 12.58 16.36
CA LYS A 147 -20.56 13.35 17.24
C LYS A 147 -19.35 12.52 17.64
N LYS A 148 -18.26 13.17 18.02
CA LYS A 148 -17.00 12.48 18.37
C LYS A 148 -17.18 11.53 19.56
N GLU A 149 -18.04 11.91 20.51
CA GLU A 149 -18.34 11.14 21.73
C GLU A 149 -19.06 9.82 21.42
N GLN A 150 -19.77 9.74 20.29
CA GLN A 150 -20.42 8.51 19.82
C GLN A 150 -19.47 7.68 18.95
N LEU A 151 -18.67 8.35 18.13
CA LEU A 151 -17.84 7.71 17.13
C LEU A 151 -16.59 7.04 17.73
N LEU A 152 -15.96 7.67 18.73
CA LEU A 152 -14.73 7.15 19.34
C LEU A 152 -14.95 5.81 20.07
N PRO A 153 -15.99 5.62 20.92
CA PRO A 153 -16.25 4.32 21.54
C PRO A 153 -16.48 3.20 20.53
N ILE A 154 -17.22 3.47 19.44
CA ILE A 154 -17.50 2.48 18.39
C ILE A 154 -16.21 2.04 17.71
N VAL A 155 -15.38 3.00 17.27
CA VAL A 155 -14.12 2.68 16.58
C VAL A 155 -13.10 2.05 17.51
N SER A 156 -13.03 2.47 18.77
CA SER A 156 -12.17 1.83 19.78
C SER A 156 -12.62 0.40 20.09
N GLY A 157 -13.92 0.15 20.23
CA GLY A 157 -14.47 -1.19 20.41
C GLY A 157 -14.20 -2.09 19.21
N ALA A 158 -14.40 -1.57 17.99
CA ALA A 158 -14.06 -2.27 16.75
C ALA A 158 -12.55 -2.55 16.66
N PHE A 159 -11.68 -1.62 17.05
CA PHE A 159 -10.24 -1.85 17.10
C PHE A 159 -9.88 -2.95 18.11
N ILE A 160 -10.42 -2.92 19.33
CA ILE A 160 -10.17 -3.99 20.31
C ILE A 160 -10.62 -5.35 19.75
N TYR A 161 -11.81 -5.41 19.15
CA TYR A 161 -12.39 -6.64 18.66
C TYR A 161 -11.72 -7.17 17.37
N PHE A 162 -11.30 -6.29 16.45
CA PHE A 162 -10.69 -6.68 15.17
C PHE A 162 -9.16 -6.76 15.21
N SER A 163 -8.51 -6.11 16.18
CA SER A 163 -7.05 -6.05 16.29
C SER A 163 -6.55 -6.80 17.52
N VAL A 164 -6.96 -6.37 18.71
CA VAL A 164 -6.37 -6.85 19.98
C VAL A 164 -6.76 -8.31 20.25
N ILE A 165 -8.05 -8.62 20.23
CA ILE A 165 -8.55 -9.98 20.49
C ILE A 165 -7.93 -11.02 19.53
N PRO A 166 -8.01 -10.89 18.19
CA PRO A 166 -7.45 -11.90 17.31
C PRO A 166 -5.92 -12.04 17.42
N THR A 167 -5.20 -10.94 17.72
CA THR A 167 -3.74 -10.99 17.88
C THR A 167 -3.32 -11.66 19.20
N VAL A 168 -4.00 -11.35 20.31
CA VAL A 168 -3.67 -11.91 21.63
C VAL A 168 -4.07 -13.37 21.72
N PHE A 169 -5.28 -13.72 21.26
CA PHE A 169 -5.81 -15.08 21.37
C PHE A 169 -5.45 -15.98 20.18
N LYS A 170 -4.76 -15.46 19.15
CA LYS A 170 -4.40 -16.20 17.92
C LYS A 170 -5.62 -16.84 17.23
N GLN A 171 -6.77 -16.17 17.26
CA GLN A 171 -8.01 -16.68 16.67
C GLN A 171 -8.65 -15.64 15.76
N ASP A 172 -8.91 -16.02 14.51
CA ASP A 172 -9.60 -15.19 13.54
C ASP A 172 -11.07 -15.62 13.39
N ILE A 173 -11.90 -15.20 14.34
CA ILE A 173 -13.32 -15.56 14.39
C ILE A 173 -14.12 -14.86 13.28
N LEU A 174 -13.61 -13.72 12.78
CA LEU A 174 -14.32 -12.84 11.85
C LEU A 174 -13.86 -12.99 10.39
N GLY A 175 -12.87 -13.84 10.12
CA GLY A 175 -12.27 -13.95 8.79
C GLY A 175 -11.62 -12.64 8.35
N LEU A 176 -10.85 -12.01 9.23
CA LEU A 176 -10.04 -10.82 8.92
C LEU A 176 -8.81 -11.17 8.07
N TRP A 177 -8.40 -12.44 8.08
CA TRP A 177 -7.27 -13.02 7.36
C TRP A 177 -6.02 -12.18 7.54
N GLY A 178 -5.60 -11.90 8.78
CA GLY A 178 -4.42 -11.06 9.05
C GLY A 178 -4.48 -9.64 8.45
N GLY A 179 -5.66 -9.17 8.04
CA GLY A 179 -5.94 -7.85 7.48
C GLY A 179 -6.11 -7.85 5.96
N TYR A 180 -6.04 -9.02 5.31
CA TYR A 180 -6.38 -9.25 3.91
C TYR A 180 -7.91 -9.23 3.68
N SER A 181 -8.63 -8.28 4.29
CA SER A 181 -10.11 -8.24 4.27
C SER A 181 -10.67 -6.84 4.12
N VAL A 182 -11.86 -6.75 3.50
CA VAL A 182 -12.63 -5.50 3.39
C VAL A 182 -13.00 -4.95 4.77
N LEU A 183 -13.32 -5.83 5.72
CA LEU A 183 -13.70 -5.43 7.08
C LEU A 183 -12.57 -4.67 7.80
N TRP A 184 -11.34 -5.16 7.67
CA TRP A 184 -10.16 -4.46 8.17
C TRP A 184 -9.97 -3.10 7.50
N MET A 185 -10.13 -3.05 6.16
CA MET A 185 -10.02 -1.80 5.42
C MET A 185 -11.10 -0.77 5.81
N ILE A 186 -12.32 -1.20 6.13
CA ILE A 186 -13.40 -0.32 6.62
C ILE A 186 -13.00 0.37 7.93
N LEU A 187 -12.43 -0.38 8.88
CA LEU A 187 -11.97 0.18 10.16
C LEU A 187 -10.89 1.24 9.93
N LEU A 188 -9.85 0.92 9.15
CA LEU A 188 -8.76 1.84 8.85
C LEU A 188 -9.22 3.08 8.06
N TYR A 189 -10.11 2.90 7.08
CA TYR A 189 -10.69 4.01 6.33
C TYR A 189 -11.44 4.95 7.28
N THR A 190 -12.23 4.39 8.19
CA THR A 190 -12.97 5.15 9.19
C THR A 190 -12.02 5.90 10.14
N ILE A 191 -10.93 5.28 10.59
CA ILE A 191 -9.89 5.94 11.39
C ILE A 191 -9.27 7.12 10.63
N GLY A 192 -8.88 6.93 9.36
CA GLY A 192 -8.34 8.00 8.52
C GLY A 192 -9.32 9.17 8.34
N ALA A 193 -10.60 8.86 8.14
CA ALA A 193 -11.68 9.84 8.05
C ALA A 193 -11.88 10.59 9.39
N ILE A 194 -11.83 9.92 10.52
CA ILE A 194 -11.91 10.55 11.86
C ILE A 194 -10.74 11.50 12.11
N ILE A 195 -9.53 11.10 11.72
CA ILE A 195 -8.33 11.95 11.81
C ILE A 195 -8.56 13.25 11.04
N ARG A 196 -9.11 13.16 9.82
CA ARG A 196 -9.47 14.32 9.01
C ARG A 196 -10.55 15.19 9.66
N LYS A 197 -11.68 14.59 10.08
CA LYS A 197 -12.79 15.33 10.72
C LYS A 197 -12.34 16.06 11.99
N SER A 198 -11.41 15.46 12.72
CA SER A 198 -10.97 15.98 14.02
C SER A 198 -9.85 17.00 13.94
N ASN A 199 -9.27 17.24 12.76
CA ASN A 199 -8.08 18.07 12.55
C ASN A 199 -6.95 17.68 13.53
N TYR A 200 -6.64 16.38 13.65
CA TYR A 200 -5.56 15.89 14.50
C TYR A 200 -4.15 16.22 13.95
N GLU A 201 -4.08 16.86 12.79
CA GLU A 201 -2.88 17.48 12.23
C GLU A 201 -2.27 18.43 13.27
N SER A 202 -0.97 18.31 13.57
CA SER A 202 -0.20 19.19 14.46
C SER A 202 -0.35 19.06 16.00
N ARG A 203 -0.97 18.00 16.53
CA ARG A 203 -1.05 17.83 18.01
C ARG A 203 0.16 17.16 18.65
N PHE A 204 1.04 16.54 17.86
CA PHE A 204 2.11 15.68 18.39
C PHE A 204 3.49 16.20 18.03
N GLN A 205 4.39 16.21 19.01
CA GLN A 205 5.81 16.54 18.81
C GLN A 205 6.49 15.42 18.00
N ILE A 206 7.23 15.80 16.95
CA ILE A 206 7.88 14.85 16.05
C ILE A 206 8.77 13.84 16.78
N ARG A 207 9.54 14.30 17.78
CA ARG A 207 10.41 13.43 18.60
C ARG A 207 9.63 12.32 19.30
N ASN A 208 8.47 12.65 19.87
CA ASN A 208 7.66 11.69 20.62
C ASN A 208 7.00 10.68 19.68
N VAL A 209 6.54 11.13 18.50
CA VAL A 209 5.99 10.24 17.47
C VAL A 209 7.05 9.30 16.92
N SER A 210 8.24 9.80 16.60
CA SER A 210 9.35 8.95 16.13
C SER A 210 9.80 7.94 17.18
N GLY A 211 9.89 8.35 18.46
CA GLY A 211 10.18 7.43 19.56
C GLY A 211 9.12 6.35 19.72
N PHE A 212 7.83 6.70 19.55
CA PHE A 212 6.74 5.74 19.58
C PHE A 212 6.76 4.75 18.40
N ILE A 213 7.08 5.23 17.19
CA ILE A 213 7.27 4.35 16.01
C ILE A 213 8.41 3.36 16.28
N LEU A 214 9.54 3.83 16.81
CA LEU A 214 10.67 2.98 17.14
C LEU A 214 10.29 1.95 18.21
N PHE A 215 9.63 2.39 19.28
CA PHE A 215 9.13 1.49 20.33
C PHE A 215 8.22 0.39 19.78
N LEU A 216 7.23 0.75 18.95
CA LEU A 216 6.32 -0.24 18.35
C LEU A 216 7.05 -1.19 17.41
N THR A 217 7.99 -0.69 16.61
CA THR A 217 8.83 -1.52 15.73
C THR A 217 9.63 -2.54 16.52
N SER A 218 10.33 -2.09 17.56
CA SER A 218 11.10 -2.96 18.45
C SER A 218 10.22 -3.96 19.17
N LEU A 219 9.04 -3.54 19.63
CA LEU A 219 8.08 -4.44 20.29
C LEU A 219 7.58 -5.53 19.33
N THR A 220 7.18 -5.17 18.10
CA THR A 220 6.80 -6.16 17.08
C THR A 220 7.95 -7.13 16.81
N PHE A 221 9.16 -6.62 16.62
CA PHE A 221 10.35 -7.44 16.39
C PHE A 221 10.62 -8.42 17.54
N ILE A 222 10.66 -7.93 18.78
CA ILE A 222 10.91 -8.75 19.97
C ILE A 222 9.83 -9.82 20.14
N LEU A 223 8.56 -9.48 19.91
CA LEU A 223 7.47 -10.46 20.03
C LEU A 223 7.59 -11.58 18.99
N CYS A 224 7.97 -11.26 17.75
CA CYS A 224 8.23 -12.29 16.74
C CYS A 224 9.47 -13.12 17.09
N TRP A 225 10.54 -12.49 17.57
CA TRP A 225 11.74 -13.20 18.04
C TRP A 225 11.41 -14.25 19.12
N LEU A 226 10.44 -13.95 19.97
CA LEU A 226 9.91 -14.84 21.02
C LEU A 226 8.89 -15.89 20.50
N GLY A 227 8.64 -15.96 19.19
CA GLY A 227 7.73 -16.92 18.56
C GLY A 227 6.26 -16.46 18.48
N PHE A 228 5.97 -15.17 18.69
CA PHE A 228 4.64 -14.61 18.54
C PHE A 228 4.45 -13.94 17.17
N GLU A 229 4.57 -14.72 16.09
CA GLU A 229 4.51 -14.24 14.70
C GLU A 229 3.22 -13.49 14.35
N GLN A 230 2.10 -13.76 15.03
CA GLN A 230 0.83 -13.08 14.78
C GLN A 230 0.88 -11.57 15.07
N TRP A 231 1.90 -11.10 15.81
CA TRP A 231 2.11 -9.67 16.05
C TRP A 231 2.70 -8.94 14.85
N ARG A 232 3.22 -9.65 13.85
CA ARG A 232 3.60 -9.13 12.54
C ARG A 232 2.49 -9.41 11.53
N SER A 233 1.36 -8.77 11.76
CA SER A 233 0.15 -8.89 10.94
C SER A 233 -0.45 -7.50 10.75
N TYR A 234 -1.15 -7.24 9.64
CA TYR A 234 -1.75 -5.91 9.42
C TYR A 234 -2.77 -5.56 10.50
N ILE A 235 -3.46 -6.57 11.07
CA ILE A 235 -4.39 -6.36 12.18
C ILE A 235 -3.71 -6.21 13.54
N SER A 236 -2.41 -6.48 13.67
CA SER A 236 -1.73 -6.39 14.98
C SER A 236 -1.82 -4.96 15.53
N PRO A 237 -2.08 -4.78 16.85
CA PRO A 237 -2.19 -3.45 17.43
C PRO A 237 -0.87 -2.68 17.30
N THR A 238 0.27 -3.36 17.38
CA THR A 238 1.60 -2.73 17.23
C THR A 238 1.79 -2.18 15.81
N VAL A 239 1.53 -3.00 14.79
CA VAL A 239 1.61 -2.61 13.37
C VAL A 239 0.59 -1.52 13.03
N THR A 240 -0.63 -1.63 13.53
CA THR A 240 -1.69 -0.65 13.24
C THR A 240 -1.39 0.71 13.86
N LEU A 241 -1.00 0.75 15.14
CA LEU A 241 -0.65 1.99 15.83
C LEU A 241 0.62 2.62 15.23
N GLN A 242 1.58 1.81 14.79
CA GLN A 242 2.78 2.28 14.09
C GLN A 242 2.39 2.95 12.76
N GLY A 243 1.49 2.34 11.99
CA GLY A 243 0.97 2.94 10.75
C GLY A 243 0.24 4.26 10.97
N ILE A 244 -0.59 4.34 12.02
CA ILE A 244 -1.25 5.59 12.42
C ILE A 244 -0.21 6.66 12.81
N ALA A 245 0.81 6.29 13.58
CA ALA A 245 1.86 7.20 14.00
C ALA A 245 2.69 7.73 12.81
N ILE A 246 3.10 6.86 11.89
CA ILE A 246 3.78 7.26 10.64
C ILE A 246 2.89 8.21 9.84
N PHE A 247 1.61 7.85 9.66
CA PHE A 247 0.66 8.70 8.95
C PHE A 247 0.53 10.11 9.56
N LEU A 248 0.40 10.20 10.88
CA LEU A 248 0.34 11.47 11.61
C LEU A 248 1.64 12.29 11.47
N LEU A 249 2.80 11.64 11.43
CA LEU A 249 4.09 12.29 11.19
C LEU A 249 4.11 12.97 9.81
N PHE A 250 3.65 12.28 8.77
CA PHE A 250 3.57 12.86 7.43
C PHE A 250 2.52 13.97 7.31
N LEU A 251 1.41 13.89 8.04
CA LEU A 251 0.42 14.98 8.09
C LEU A 251 1.00 16.29 8.64
N ASN A 252 2.04 16.24 9.47
CA ASN A 252 2.70 17.45 9.96
C ASN A 252 3.56 18.16 8.89
N ILE A 253 3.82 17.52 7.74
CA ILE A 253 4.57 18.11 6.63
C ILE A 253 3.66 19.06 5.84
N LYS A 254 3.75 20.35 6.17
CA LYS A 254 2.96 21.41 5.52
C LYS A 254 3.59 21.94 4.24
N ASP A 255 4.91 22.07 4.22
CA ASP A 255 5.64 22.51 3.03
C ASP A 255 7.03 21.88 2.96
N ILE A 256 7.59 21.87 1.76
CA ILE A 256 8.91 21.35 1.44
C ILE A 256 9.54 22.23 0.34
N PRO A 257 10.86 22.23 0.16
CA PRO A 257 11.51 22.99 -0.91
C PRO A 257 10.88 22.73 -2.28
N LEU A 258 10.76 23.78 -3.10
CA LEU A 258 10.01 23.74 -4.36
C LEU A 258 10.47 22.61 -5.30
N THR A 259 11.78 22.37 -5.38
CA THR A 259 12.37 21.28 -6.17
C THR A 259 11.84 19.92 -5.72
N PHE A 260 11.88 19.66 -4.41
CA PHE A 260 11.37 18.42 -3.83
C PHE A 260 9.85 18.30 -4.00
N LYS A 261 9.12 19.40 -3.85
CA LYS A 261 7.66 19.46 -4.08
C LYS A 261 7.28 19.02 -5.49
N ARG A 262 8.03 19.45 -6.51
CA ARG A 262 7.82 19.05 -7.91
C ARG A 262 8.04 17.55 -8.09
N ILE A 263 9.10 17.00 -7.50
CA ILE A 263 9.42 15.57 -7.56
C ILE A 263 8.32 14.74 -6.88
N VAL A 264 7.91 15.11 -5.67
CA VAL A 264 6.84 14.41 -4.94
C VAL A 264 5.53 14.42 -5.73
N LEU A 265 5.15 15.56 -6.29
CA LEU A 265 3.92 15.68 -7.08
C LEU A 265 3.98 14.93 -8.42
N LEU A 266 5.18 14.69 -8.96
CA LEU A 266 5.41 13.86 -10.13
C LEU A 266 5.32 12.37 -9.80
N ILE A 267 5.92 11.93 -8.70
CA ILE A 267 6.06 10.51 -8.34
C ILE A 267 4.82 9.97 -7.62
N SER A 268 4.21 10.75 -6.71
CA SER A 268 3.10 10.28 -5.87
C SER A 268 1.91 9.70 -6.66
N PRO A 269 1.50 10.26 -7.82
CA PRO A 269 0.45 9.67 -8.64
C PRO A 269 0.81 8.31 -9.26
N LEU A 270 2.10 7.96 -9.34
CA LEU A 270 2.59 6.74 -9.99
C LEU A 270 2.56 5.52 -9.07
N THR A 271 2.40 5.70 -7.75
CA THR A 271 2.59 4.63 -6.77
C THR A 271 1.60 3.48 -6.93
N LEU A 272 0.38 3.75 -7.41
CA LEU A 272 -0.58 2.69 -7.72
C LEU A 272 -0.07 1.78 -8.86
N GLY A 273 0.51 2.36 -9.90
CA GLY A 273 1.10 1.59 -11.00
C GLY A 273 2.34 0.82 -10.56
N VAL A 274 3.11 1.35 -9.60
CA VAL A 274 4.18 0.58 -8.93
C VAL A 274 3.61 -0.70 -8.32
N TYR A 275 2.55 -0.61 -7.52
CA TYR A 275 1.88 -1.75 -6.91
C TYR A 275 1.39 -2.76 -7.96
N LEU A 276 0.63 -2.29 -8.96
CA LEU A 276 0.07 -3.16 -10.01
C LEU A 276 1.15 -3.84 -10.84
N PHE A 277 2.31 -3.21 -11.00
CA PHE A 277 3.45 -3.82 -11.67
C PHE A 277 4.07 -4.93 -10.83
N HIS A 278 4.66 -4.61 -9.67
CA HIS A 278 5.51 -5.59 -8.98
C HIS A 278 4.72 -6.72 -8.30
N VAL A 279 3.45 -6.48 -7.95
CA VAL A 279 2.58 -7.49 -7.33
C VAL A 279 1.83 -8.33 -8.37
N HIS A 280 2.01 -8.07 -9.67
CA HIS A 280 1.41 -8.91 -10.71
C HIS A 280 1.83 -10.37 -10.50
N PRO A 281 0.92 -11.35 -10.46
CA PRO A 281 1.25 -12.72 -10.05
C PRO A 281 2.41 -13.37 -10.82
N LEU A 282 2.53 -13.11 -12.12
CA LEU A 282 3.67 -13.60 -12.92
C LEU A 282 5.01 -12.98 -12.50
N ILE A 283 5.06 -11.70 -12.16
CA ILE A 283 6.27 -11.03 -11.67
C ILE A 283 6.57 -11.50 -10.24
N PHE A 284 5.54 -11.48 -9.40
CA PHE A 284 5.62 -11.83 -7.99
C PHE A 284 6.08 -13.28 -7.74
N ARG A 285 5.70 -14.22 -8.62
CA ARG A 285 6.06 -15.65 -8.49
C ARG A 285 7.36 -16.03 -9.20
N ARG A 286 7.82 -15.24 -10.18
CA ARG A 286 8.92 -15.66 -11.08
C ARG A 286 10.14 -14.76 -11.03
N ILE A 287 9.96 -13.47 -10.77
CA ILE A 287 11.04 -12.48 -10.78
C ILE A 287 11.44 -12.12 -9.34
N ILE A 288 10.47 -11.77 -8.50
CA ILE A 288 10.77 -11.34 -7.12
C ILE A 288 11.56 -12.41 -6.33
N PRO A 289 11.23 -13.71 -6.40
CA PRO A 289 11.96 -14.71 -5.63
C PRO A 289 13.44 -14.85 -6.00
N THR A 290 13.90 -14.37 -7.17
CA THR A 290 15.32 -14.46 -7.54
C THR A 290 16.19 -13.43 -6.81
N ILE A 291 15.61 -12.48 -6.06
CA ILE A 291 16.35 -11.41 -5.39
C ILE A 291 17.33 -11.97 -4.34
N HIS A 292 16.97 -13.04 -3.61
CA HIS A 292 17.87 -13.63 -2.60
C HIS A 292 19.24 -14.02 -3.18
N THR A 293 19.28 -14.46 -4.45
CA THR A 293 20.52 -14.87 -5.12
C THR A 293 21.55 -13.74 -5.25
N LEU A 294 21.09 -12.48 -5.21
CA LEU A 294 21.94 -11.29 -5.30
C LEU A 294 22.50 -10.85 -3.94
N VAL A 295 21.95 -11.36 -2.84
CA VAL A 295 22.36 -11.04 -1.47
C VAL A 295 23.03 -12.21 -0.75
N GLU A 296 22.97 -13.39 -1.34
CA GLU A 296 23.59 -14.60 -0.81
C GLU A 296 25.11 -14.45 -0.72
N GLU A 297 25.67 -14.91 0.40
CA GLU A 297 27.11 -14.91 0.72
C GLU A 297 27.78 -13.52 0.72
N GLN A 298 27.00 -12.44 0.66
CA GLN A 298 27.55 -11.09 0.73
C GLN A 298 27.88 -10.68 2.17
N GLU A 299 28.94 -9.88 2.33
CA GLU A 299 29.24 -9.24 3.62
C GLU A 299 28.10 -8.31 4.06
N PHE A 300 27.94 -8.13 5.38
CA PHE A 300 26.81 -7.42 5.97
C PHE A 300 26.57 -6.00 5.40
N PRO A 301 27.58 -5.15 5.15
CA PRO A 301 27.35 -3.84 4.53
C PRO A 301 26.79 -3.96 3.11
N ILE A 302 27.28 -4.92 2.32
CA ILE A 302 26.83 -5.16 0.95
C ILE A 302 25.40 -5.72 0.96
N PHE A 303 25.10 -6.64 1.88
CA PHE A 303 23.75 -7.16 2.12
C PHE A 303 22.73 -6.04 2.36
N VAL A 304 23.05 -5.10 3.25
CA VAL A 304 22.19 -3.92 3.54
C VAL A 304 22.01 -3.05 2.30
N ILE A 305 23.10 -2.74 1.59
CA ILE A 305 23.05 -1.91 0.37
C ILE A 305 22.19 -2.57 -0.70
N MET A 306 22.35 -3.89 -0.92
CA MET A 306 21.59 -4.62 -1.92
C MET A 306 20.09 -4.63 -1.62
N ILE A 307 19.66 -4.81 -0.36
CA ILE A 307 18.23 -4.69 0.02
C ILE A 307 17.66 -3.33 -0.37
N LEU A 308 18.39 -2.25 -0.07
CA LEU A 308 17.97 -0.88 -0.39
C LEU A 308 17.94 -0.64 -1.91
N VAL A 309 18.97 -1.08 -2.63
CA VAL A 309 19.05 -0.97 -4.09
C VAL A 309 17.92 -1.73 -4.76
N MET A 310 17.64 -2.96 -4.34
CA MET A 310 16.55 -3.78 -4.91
C MET A 310 15.17 -3.20 -4.61
N THR A 311 14.97 -2.64 -3.41
CA THR A 311 13.74 -1.91 -3.07
C THR A 311 13.53 -0.71 -3.98
N LEU A 312 14.58 0.10 -4.20
CA LEU A 312 14.52 1.26 -5.09
C LEU A 312 14.34 0.86 -6.56
N ALA A 313 15.04 -0.19 -7.01
CA ALA A 313 14.91 -0.72 -8.37
C ALA A 313 13.47 -1.20 -8.64
N LEU A 314 12.85 -1.89 -7.68
CA LEU A 314 11.46 -2.32 -7.80
C LEU A 314 10.50 -1.14 -7.86
N PHE A 315 10.70 -0.14 -7.00
CA PHE A 315 9.89 1.07 -7.00
C PHE A 315 10.02 1.86 -8.32
N PHE A 316 11.24 2.16 -8.75
CA PHE A 316 11.50 2.99 -9.92
C PHE A 316 11.16 2.28 -11.23
N SER A 317 11.35 0.97 -11.34
CA SER A 317 10.90 0.21 -12.51
C SER A 317 9.39 0.29 -12.68
N GLY A 318 8.62 0.05 -11.61
CA GLY A 318 7.16 0.21 -11.63
C GLY A 318 6.72 1.65 -11.93
N ALA A 319 7.40 2.65 -11.34
CA ALA A 319 7.07 4.05 -11.54
C ALA A 319 7.34 4.51 -12.98
N MET A 320 8.44 4.03 -13.57
CA MET A 320 8.79 4.29 -14.96
C MET A 320 7.75 3.69 -15.92
N ILE A 321 7.34 2.44 -15.68
CA ILE A 321 6.29 1.79 -16.48
C ILE A 321 4.97 2.56 -16.39
N GLU A 322 4.54 2.95 -15.18
CA GLU A 322 3.32 3.74 -14.98
C GLU A 322 3.41 5.11 -15.65
N TYR A 323 4.58 5.75 -15.64
CA TYR A 323 4.80 7.02 -16.32
C TYR A 323 4.59 6.90 -17.83
N PHE A 324 5.18 5.88 -18.46
CA PHE A 324 4.98 5.64 -19.90
C PHE A 324 3.55 5.22 -20.22
N ARG A 325 2.93 4.39 -19.39
CA ARG A 325 1.50 4.02 -19.50
C ARG A 325 0.61 5.26 -19.49
N ASN A 326 0.88 6.23 -18.60
CA ASN A 326 0.10 7.47 -18.52
C ASN A 326 0.27 8.34 -19.78
N LYS A 327 1.49 8.43 -20.33
CA LYS A 327 1.73 9.10 -21.62
C LYS A 327 1.00 8.41 -22.77
N LEU A 328 1.05 7.07 -22.84
CA LEU A 328 0.37 6.28 -23.85
C LEU A 328 -1.15 6.49 -23.80
N MET A 329 -1.74 6.45 -22.61
CA MET A 329 -3.19 6.67 -22.45
C MET A 329 -3.61 8.10 -22.83
N ALA A 330 -2.80 9.11 -22.50
CA ALA A 330 -3.06 10.48 -22.94
C ALA A 330 -3.05 10.60 -24.47
N TYR A 331 -2.08 9.96 -25.12
CA TYR A 331 -1.97 9.93 -26.58
C TYR A 331 -3.17 9.21 -27.25
N ILE A 332 -3.58 8.05 -26.72
CA ILE A 332 -4.76 7.32 -27.22
C ILE A 332 -6.03 8.19 -27.10
N LEU A 333 -6.20 8.90 -25.98
CA LEU A 333 -7.34 9.80 -25.79
C LEU A 333 -7.34 10.97 -26.77
N THR A 334 -6.16 11.50 -27.13
CA THR A 334 -6.07 12.55 -28.16
C THR A 334 -6.45 12.04 -29.54
N LEU A 335 -6.02 10.82 -29.91
CA LEU A 335 -6.40 10.17 -31.17
C LEU A 335 -7.90 9.89 -31.26
N ILE A 336 -8.53 9.40 -30.18
CA ILE A 336 -9.97 9.14 -30.17
C ILE A 336 -10.76 10.45 -30.38
N LYS A 337 -10.30 11.56 -29.81
CA LYS A 337 -10.93 12.87 -30.00
C LYS A 337 -10.78 13.38 -31.43
N SER A 338 -9.60 13.24 -32.04
CA SER A 338 -9.41 13.68 -33.44
C SER A 338 -10.29 12.88 -34.41
N VAL A 339 -10.41 11.57 -34.23
CA VAL A 339 -11.29 10.72 -35.04
C VAL A 339 -12.77 11.06 -34.86
N LYS A 340 -13.22 11.39 -33.64
CA LYS A 340 -14.61 11.82 -33.42
C LYS A 340 -14.93 13.15 -34.10
N ASN A 341 -14.00 14.10 -34.06
CA ASN A 341 -14.18 15.39 -34.72
C ASN A 341 -14.26 15.25 -36.25
N LEU A 342 -13.46 14.35 -36.83
CA LEU A 342 -13.49 14.04 -38.27
C LEU A 342 -14.78 13.37 -38.75
N LYS A 343 -15.55 12.72 -37.86
CA LYS A 343 -16.85 12.13 -38.19
C LYS A 343 -18.03 13.09 -38.01
N GLN A 344 -17.79 14.28 -37.44
CA GLN A 344 -18.80 15.32 -37.22
C GLN A 344 -18.72 16.46 -38.25
N THR A 345 -17.62 16.53 -39.00
CA THR A 345 -17.46 17.29 -40.26
C THR A 345 -17.82 16.41 -41.44
#